data_AF-A0A1N6MXB1-F1
#
_entry.id   AF-A0A1N6MXB1-F1
#
_cell.length_a   1.000
_cell.length_b   1.000
_cell.length_c   1.000
_cell.angle_alpha   90.00
_cell.angle_beta   90.00
_cell.angle_gamma   90.00
#
_symmetry.space_group_name_H-M   'P 1'
#
loop_
_entity.id
_entity.type
_entity.pdbx_description
1 polymer ?
#
loop_
_entity_poly.entity_id
_entity_poly.type
_entity_poly.pdbx_seq_one_letter_code
_entity_poly.pdbx_strand_id
1 'polypeptide(L)'
;MKKIETVVNSSTQGIDYSADDKESWQSEIWMKNIDDKKSIALLSVPGTHESCATYSPDRDLFGVIICQTLSVETQLQKGIRFLDIRCRAIDGIFAIHHDLVYQKINFGDVLNQCIDFLSSHPSETIFMRIKQE
;
A
#
# COMPACT_ATOMS: atom_id res chain seq x y z
N MET A 1 -4.57 -64.99 -12.65
CA MET A 1 -3.09 -65.06 -12.71
C MET A 1 -2.51 -64.23 -11.58
N LYS A 2 -1.49 -64.75 -10.90
CA LYS A 2 -0.86 -64.21 -9.68
C LYS A 2 0.24 -63.18 -10.02
N LYS A 3 0.40 -62.21 -9.10
CA LYS A 3 1.55 -61.30 -8.87
C LYS A 3 1.76 -60.22 -9.93
N ILE A 4 2.19 -59.01 -9.59
CA ILE A 4 3.40 -58.68 -8.83
C ILE A 4 3.20 -57.40 -7.99
N GLU A 5 3.53 -57.47 -6.70
CA GLU A 5 3.83 -56.30 -5.87
C GLU A 5 5.22 -55.79 -6.24
N THR A 6 5.35 -54.48 -6.44
CA THR A 6 6.67 -53.81 -6.43
C THR A 6 6.74 -52.97 -5.17
N VAL A 7 7.44 -53.51 -4.17
CA VAL A 7 7.95 -52.73 -3.05
C VAL A 7 9.06 -51.84 -3.60
N VAL A 8 8.85 -50.53 -3.60
CA VAL A 8 9.94 -49.56 -3.71
C VAL A 8 10.03 -48.84 -2.38
N ASN A 9 11.03 -49.21 -1.59
CA ASN A 9 11.43 -48.49 -0.41
C ASN A 9 12.79 -47.85 -0.72
N SER A 10 12.85 -46.53 -0.81
CA SER A 10 14.06 -45.75 -0.54
C SER A 10 13.77 -44.25 -0.67
N SER A 11 13.58 -43.63 0.49
CA SER A 11 14.38 -42.48 0.91
C SER A 11 14.85 -41.53 -0.20
N THR A 12 13.95 -40.66 -0.63
CA THR A 12 14.26 -39.25 -0.91
C THR A 12 13.05 -38.43 -0.50
N GLN A 13 13.16 -37.72 0.62
CA GLN A 13 12.23 -36.63 0.93
C GLN A 13 12.47 -35.55 -0.12
N GLY A 14 11.74 -35.63 -1.23
CA GLY A 14 11.46 -34.45 -2.03
C GLY A 14 10.66 -33.51 -1.14
N ILE A 15 11.18 -32.30 -0.92
CA ILE A 15 10.39 -31.21 -0.36
C ILE A 15 9.25 -30.99 -1.35
N ASP A 16 8.06 -31.44 -0.97
CA ASP A 16 6.82 -31.10 -1.64
C ASP A 16 6.59 -29.61 -1.39
N TYR A 17 6.80 -28.79 -2.43
CA TYR A 17 6.39 -27.39 -2.44
C TYR A 17 4.87 -27.29 -2.71
N SER A 18 4.06 -28.11 -2.02
CA SER A 18 2.62 -27.92 -2.01
C SER A 18 2.37 -26.61 -1.29
N ALA A 19 2.03 -25.60 -2.08
CA ALA A 19 1.59 -24.30 -1.62
C ALA A 19 0.20 -24.47 -0.99
N ASP A 20 0.17 -24.96 0.24
CA ASP A 20 -1.02 -24.92 1.10
C ASP A 20 -0.54 -24.64 2.53
N ASP A 21 -1.28 -23.77 3.22
CA ASP A 21 -1.00 -23.18 4.55
C ASP A 21 -0.08 -21.95 4.62
N LYS A 22 -0.15 -21.06 3.62
CA LYS A 22 0.09 -19.62 3.90
C LYS A 22 -1.24 -19.00 4.28
N GLU A 23 -1.43 -18.74 5.57
CA GLU A 23 -2.41 -17.77 6.05
C GLU A 23 -2.37 -16.56 5.10
N SER A 24 -3.48 -16.31 4.39
CA SER A 24 -3.53 -15.30 3.35
C SER A 24 -3.19 -13.95 3.98
N TRP A 25 -2.10 -13.32 3.55
CA TRP A 25 -1.65 -12.05 4.10
C TRP A 25 -2.75 -10.99 3.86
N GLN A 26 -3.39 -10.52 4.93
CA GLN A 26 -4.47 -9.54 4.86
C GLN A 26 -3.87 -8.12 4.86
N SER A 27 -3.50 -7.63 3.68
CA SER A 27 -2.84 -6.33 3.53
C SER A 27 -3.66 -5.15 4.05
N GLU A 28 -4.99 -5.29 4.07
CA GLU A 28 -5.90 -4.23 4.53
C GLU A 28 -5.93 -4.05 6.05
N ILE A 29 -5.52 -5.06 6.82
CA ILE A 29 -5.63 -5.06 8.29
C ILE A 29 -4.37 -5.59 8.99
N TRP A 30 -3.19 -5.35 8.41
CA TRP A 30 -1.95 -5.93 8.92
C TRP A 30 -1.57 -5.39 10.31
N MET A 31 -2.00 -4.17 10.67
CA MET A 31 -1.72 -3.60 11.99
C MET A 31 -2.54 -4.24 13.11
N LYS A 32 -3.68 -4.90 12.80
CA LYS A 32 -4.52 -5.62 13.76
C LYS A 32 -3.78 -6.61 14.66
N ASN A 33 -2.69 -7.19 14.17
CA ASN A 33 -1.92 -8.21 14.89
C ASN A 33 -0.73 -7.62 15.67
N ILE A 34 -0.66 -6.30 15.80
CA ILE A 34 0.39 -5.59 16.53
C ILE A 34 -0.19 -5.10 17.86
N ASP A 35 0.58 -5.23 18.94
CA ASP A 35 0.21 -4.66 20.24
C ASP A 35 0.12 -3.13 20.14
N ASP A 36 -1.04 -2.56 20.50
CA ASP A 36 -1.31 -1.12 20.50
C ASP A 36 -0.32 -0.31 21.38
N LYS A 37 0.37 -0.96 22.32
CA LYS A 37 1.41 -0.34 23.15
C LYS A 37 2.78 -0.26 22.47
N LYS A 38 2.93 -0.87 21.29
CA LYS A 38 4.20 -0.88 20.57
C LYS A 38 4.50 0.52 20.06
N SER A 39 5.71 1.00 20.35
CA SER A 39 6.16 2.30 19.84
C SER A 39 6.17 2.30 18.30
N ILE A 40 5.64 3.38 17.72
CA ILE A 40 5.65 3.62 16.27
C ILE A 40 7.09 3.61 15.72
N ALA A 41 8.07 4.05 16.53
CA ALA A 41 9.48 4.06 16.14
C ALA A 41 10.07 2.64 15.94
N LEU A 42 9.36 1.59 16.39
CA LEU A 42 9.74 0.18 16.22
C LEU A 42 8.96 -0.52 15.10
N LEU A 43 8.14 0.21 14.34
CA LEU A 43 7.38 -0.33 13.23
C LEU A 43 8.10 -0.08 11.91
N SER A 44 8.19 -1.13 11.09
CA SER A 44 8.49 -0.98 9.66
C SER A 44 7.18 -0.68 8.95
N VAL A 45 6.97 0.58 8.56
CA VAL A 45 5.73 1.04 7.94
C VAL A 45 5.98 1.30 6.44
N PRO A 46 5.29 0.61 5.53
CA PRO A 46 5.41 0.89 4.10
C PRO A 46 4.75 2.23 3.76
N GLY A 47 5.43 3.03 2.93
CA GLY A 47 5.00 4.36 2.52
C GLY A 47 5.22 4.63 1.04
N THR A 48 4.54 5.65 0.53
CA THR A 48 4.68 6.11 -0.85
C THR A 48 5.21 7.55 -0.90
N HIS A 49 6.18 7.79 -1.78
CA HIS A 49 6.66 9.12 -2.14
C HIS A 49 5.66 9.77 -3.10
N GLU A 50 5.31 11.04 -2.87
CA GLU A 50 4.36 11.78 -3.72
C GLU A 50 3.09 10.95 -3.96
N SER A 51 2.38 10.60 -2.88
CA SER A 51 1.38 9.52 -2.90
C SER A 51 0.25 9.73 -3.91
N CYS A 52 0.01 10.97 -4.34
CA CYS A 52 -1.02 11.31 -5.31
C CYS A 52 -0.45 11.60 -6.72
N ALA A 53 0.86 11.54 -6.91
CA ALA A 53 1.52 11.87 -8.17
C ALA A 53 1.31 10.76 -9.22
N THR A 54 0.14 10.79 -9.85
CA THR A 54 -0.39 9.78 -10.78
C THR A 54 -0.66 10.35 -12.17
N TYR A 55 -0.51 11.67 -12.34
CA TYR A 55 -0.88 12.38 -13.55
C TYR A 55 0.25 13.27 -14.06
N SER A 56 0.44 13.23 -15.39
CA SER A 56 1.27 14.18 -16.13
C SER A 56 0.59 14.55 -17.45
N PRO A 57 0.60 15.83 -17.87
CA PRO A 57 0.00 16.27 -19.13
C PRO A 57 0.66 15.67 -20.39
N ASP A 58 1.99 15.49 -20.38
CA ASP A 58 2.75 15.06 -21.58
C ASP A 58 3.36 13.65 -21.47
N ARG A 59 2.60 12.69 -20.92
CA ARG A 59 3.05 11.30 -20.68
C ARG A 59 4.33 11.17 -19.84
N ASP A 60 4.64 12.21 -19.06
CA ASP A 60 5.85 12.30 -18.26
C ASP A 60 7.11 11.99 -19.09
N LEU A 61 7.32 12.77 -20.17
CA LEU A 61 8.39 12.55 -21.15
C LEU A 61 9.79 12.40 -20.53
N PHE A 62 9.98 12.87 -19.29
CA PHE A 62 11.22 12.79 -18.52
C PHE A 62 11.15 11.83 -17.32
N GLY A 63 9.99 11.21 -17.05
CA GLY A 63 9.81 10.25 -15.95
C GLY A 63 9.98 10.87 -14.56
N VAL A 64 9.68 12.16 -14.43
CA VAL A 64 9.93 12.95 -13.20
C VAL A 64 8.66 13.32 -12.47
N ILE A 65 7.48 13.22 -13.09
CA ILE A 65 6.21 13.68 -12.50
C ILE A 65 5.40 12.53 -11.89
N ILE A 66 5.36 11.34 -12.49
CA ILE A 66 4.54 10.24 -11.98
C ILE A 66 5.36 9.38 -11.03
N CYS A 67 4.96 9.33 -9.76
CA CYS A 67 5.57 8.48 -8.74
C CYS A 67 4.73 7.25 -8.40
N GLN A 68 3.43 7.29 -8.66
CA GLN A 68 2.48 6.23 -8.30
C GLN A 68 1.56 5.90 -9.49
N THR A 69 1.11 4.65 -9.55
CA THR A 69 0.11 4.18 -10.53
C THR A 69 -1.25 3.87 -9.90
N LEU A 70 -1.36 3.99 -8.57
CA LEU A 70 -2.52 3.60 -7.79
C LEU A 70 -3.12 4.83 -7.09
N SER A 71 -4.45 4.85 -6.93
CA SER A 71 -5.13 5.82 -6.07
C SER A 71 -4.71 5.65 -4.60
N VAL A 72 -4.97 6.66 -3.77
CA VAL A 72 -4.71 6.56 -2.32
C VAL A 72 -5.53 5.42 -1.72
N GLU A 73 -6.80 5.28 -2.06
CA GLU A 73 -7.63 4.14 -1.65
C GLU A 73 -6.97 2.78 -1.95
N THR A 74 -6.53 2.54 -3.19
CA THR A 74 -5.91 1.27 -3.57
C THR A 74 -4.53 1.07 -2.91
N GLN A 75 -3.78 2.15 -2.66
CA GLN A 75 -2.55 2.08 -1.87
C GLN A 75 -2.83 1.57 -0.44
N LEU A 76 -3.87 2.11 0.22
CA LEU A 76 -4.28 1.70 1.56
C LEU A 76 -4.74 0.23 1.58
N GLN A 77 -5.51 -0.21 0.58
CA GLN A 77 -5.92 -1.61 0.43
C GLN A 77 -4.71 -2.56 0.26
N LYS A 78 -3.63 -2.08 -0.37
CA LYS A 78 -2.38 -2.83 -0.53
C LYS A 78 -1.42 -2.72 0.68
N GLY A 79 -1.87 -2.13 1.77
CA GLY A 79 -1.14 -2.09 3.04
C GLY A 79 -0.24 -0.88 3.24
N ILE A 80 -0.23 0.09 2.33
CA ILE A 80 0.45 1.37 2.56
C ILE A 80 -0.19 2.08 3.76
N ARG A 81 0.65 2.60 4.65
CA ARG A 81 0.21 3.35 5.85
C ARG A 81 0.95 4.67 6.06
N PHE A 82 1.95 4.97 5.22
CA PHE A 82 2.57 6.30 5.20
C PHE A 82 2.32 6.98 3.85
N LEU A 83 1.71 8.16 3.89
CA LEU A 83 1.41 8.97 2.72
C LEU A 83 2.22 10.28 2.74
N ASP A 84 2.95 10.57 1.67
CA ASP A 84 3.58 11.87 1.42
C ASP A 84 2.65 12.72 0.55
N ILE A 85 1.94 13.66 1.19
CA ILE A 85 0.93 14.51 0.59
C ILE A 85 1.50 15.92 0.38
N ARG A 86 1.55 16.33 -0.87
CA ARG A 86 2.12 17.61 -1.31
C ARG A 86 1.03 18.56 -1.78
N CYS A 87 0.81 19.61 -1.01
CA CYS A 87 -0.27 20.56 -1.24
C CYS A 87 0.28 21.87 -1.80
N ARG A 88 -0.51 22.52 -2.65
CA ARG A 88 -0.37 23.95 -2.95
C ARG A 88 -1.62 24.68 -2.47
N ALA A 89 -1.42 25.71 -1.66
CA ALA A 89 -2.50 26.60 -1.23
C ALA A 89 -2.85 27.56 -2.37
N ILE A 90 -4.07 27.48 -2.89
CA ILE A 90 -4.60 28.33 -3.96
C ILE A 90 -6.03 28.73 -3.57
N ASP A 91 -6.30 30.02 -3.41
CA ASP A 91 -7.63 30.56 -3.10
C ASP A 91 -8.36 29.87 -1.93
N GLY A 92 -7.62 29.51 -0.87
CA GLY A 92 -8.15 28.85 0.32
C GLY A 92 -8.36 27.34 0.18
N ILE A 93 -7.95 26.74 -0.95
CA ILE A 93 -8.01 25.30 -1.21
C ILE A 93 -6.60 24.73 -1.21
N PHE A 94 -6.45 23.51 -0.71
CA PHE A 94 -5.20 22.74 -0.82
C PHE A 94 -5.30 21.76 -1.99
N ALA A 95 -4.77 22.17 -3.15
CA ALA A 95 -4.72 21.36 -4.36
C ALA A 95 -3.44 20.51 -4.37
N ILE A 96 -3.54 19.23 -4.72
CA ILE A 96 -2.36 18.34 -4.72
C ILE A 96 -1.52 18.57 -5.97
N HIS A 97 -0.22 18.76 -5.79
CA HIS A 97 0.73 19.04 -6.86
C HIS A 97 1.96 18.16 -6.75
N HIS A 98 2.63 17.98 -7.88
CA HIS A 98 4.03 17.59 -7.94
C HIS A 98 4.71 18.60 -8.87
N ASP A 99 5.65 19.38 -8.32
CA ASP A 99 6.21 20.56 -8.98
C ASP A 99 5.10 21.53 -9.50
N LEU A 100 5.09 21.85 -10.79
CA LEU A 100 4.09 22.75 -11.39
C LEU A 100 2.78 22.04 -11.77
N VAL A 101 2.69 20.71 -11.60
CA VAL A 101 1.59 19.91 -12.16
C VAL A 101 0.53 19.60 -11.11
N TYR A 102 -0.67 20.13 -11.30
CA TYR A 102 -1.86 19.74 -10.54
C TYR A 102 -2.20 18.27 -10.79
N GLN A 103 -2.26 17.47 -9.72
CA GLN A 103 -2.48 16.03 -9.77
C GLN A 103 -3.95 15.62 -9.88
N LYS A 104 -4.84 16.56 -10.22
CA LYS A 104 -6.28 16.34 -10.44
C LYS A 104 -7.03 15.84 -9.20
N ILE A 105 -6.51 16.14 -8.01
CA ILE A 105 -7.13 15.80 -6.73
C ILE A 105 -6.83 16.90 -5.70
N ASN A 106 -7.76 17.15 -4.79
CA ASN A 106 -7.56 18.08 -3.68
C ASN A 106 -7.32 17.34 -2.37
N PHE A 107 -6.75 18.02 -1.40
CA PHE A 107 -6.48 17.45 -0.08
C PHE A 107 -7.74 16.93 0.62
N GLY A 108 -8.89 17.60 0.43
CA GLY A 108 -10.17 17.12 0.95
C GLY A 108 -10.57 15.74 0.42
N ASP A 109 -10.30 15.46 -0.85
CA ASP A 109 -10.58 14.15 -1.46
C ASP A 109 -9.67 13.07 -0.87
N VAL A 110 -8.39 13.40 -0.61
CA VAL A 110 -7.43 12.50 0.05
C VAL A 110 -7.89 12.19 1.48
N LEU A 111 -8.33 13.20 2.24
CA LEU A 111 -8.85 13.01 3.59
C LEU A 111 -10.09 12.11 3.60
N ASN A 112 -11.03 12.31 2.67
CA ASN A 112 -12.22 11.46 2.56
C ASN A 112 -11.83 9.99 2.32
N GLN A 113 -10.91 9.72 1.38
CA GLN A 113 -10.41 8.35 1.15
C GLN A 113 -9.75 7.74 2.39
N CYS A 114 -9.00 8.53 3.17
CA CYS A 114 -8.40 8.06 4.41
C CYS A 114 -9.45 7.77 5.51
N ILE A 115 -10.45 8.64 5.64
CA ILE A 115 -11.55 8.49 6.60
C ILE A 115 -12.38 7.25 6.27
N ASP A 116 -12.73 7.05 5.00
CA ASP A 116 -13.51 5.89 4.55
C ASP A 116 -12.76 4.59 4.82
N PHE A 117 -11.44 4.57 4.55
CA PHE A 117 -10.59 3.44 4.84
C PHE A 117 -10.53 3.11 6.33
N LEU A 118 -10.27 4.11 7.18
CA LEU A 118 -10.17 3.91 8.64
C LEU A 118 -11.51 3.54 9.28
N SER A 119 -12.62 4.03 8.72
CA SER A 119 -13.97 3.65 9.16
C SER A 119 -14.26 2.18 8.89
N SER A 120 -13.72 1.63 7.80
CA SER A 120 -13.85 0.22 7.43
C SER A 120 -12.82 -0.68 8.13
N HIS A 121 -11.67 -0.13 8.53
CA HIS A 121 -10.53 -0.84 9.12
C HIS A 121 -10.04 -0.17 10.41
N PRO A 122 -10.81 -0.23 11.52
CA PRO A 122 -10.54 0.54 12.73
C PRO A 122 -9.30 0.10 13.52
N SER A 123 -8.66 -1.03 13.16
CA SER A 123 -7.38 -1.47 13.74
C SER A 123 -6.16 -0.76 13.15
N GLU A 124 -6.34 0.02 12.09
CA GLU A 124 -5.24 0.59 11.32
C GLU A 124 -4.96 2.05 11.70
N THR A 125 -3.79 2.55 11.32
CA THR A 125 -3.42 3.97 11.48
C THR A 125 -2.69 4.46 10.24
N ILE A 126 -3.06 5.64 9.75
CA ILE A 126 -2.40 6.30 8.61
C ILE A 126 -1.48 7.40 9.13
N PHE A 127 -0.21 7.32 8.74
CA PHE A 127 0.76 8.41 8.87
C PHE A 127 0.69 9.28 7.64
N MET A 128 0.50 10.59 7.83
CA MET A 128 0.41 11.53 6.74
C MET A 128 1.42 12.65 6.93
N ARG A 129 2.39 12.75 6.02
CA ARG A 129 3.23 13.93 5.90
C ARG A 129 2.53 14.92 4.98
N ILE A 130 2.29 16.13 5.47
CA ILE A 130 1.75 17.22 4.67
C ILE A 130 2.86 18.24 4.46
N LYS A 131 3.14 18.59 3.20
CA LYS A 131 4.17 19.56 2.84
C LYS A 131 3.65 20.49 1.74
N GLN A 132 4.08 21.75 1.78
CA GLN A 132 3.92 22.68 0.66
C GLN A 132 4.77 22.24 -0.53
N GLU A 133 4.16 22.13 -1.69
CA GLU A 133 4.81 21.89 -2.99
C GLU A 133 5.17 23.20 -3.68
#